data_AF-A0A8D9G1B2-F1
#
_entry.id   AF-A0A8D9G1B2-F1
#
_cell.length_a   1.000
_cell.length_b   1.000
_cell.length_c   1.000
_cell.angle_alpha   90.00
_cell.angle_beta   90.00
_cell.angle_gamma   90.00
#
_symmetry.space_group_name_H-M   'P 1'
#
loop_
_entity.id
_entity.type
_entity.pdbx_description
1 polymer ?
#
loop_
_entity_poly.entity_id
_entity_poly.type
_entity_poly.pdbx_seq_one_letter_code
_entity_poly.pdbx_strand_id
1 'polypeptide(L)'
;METKMVSNPKRLHFILIPLMAQGHLIPMVDISKILARQGNIVTLVLTPQNASRVAKTIERARSDSGLQINLVTFPIAYKEFGLPENCETLDTLPSKDLLRKFFDAVEELQEPLERFLEEQ
;
A
#
# COMPACT_ATOMS: atom_id res chain seq x y z
N MET A 1 7.44 -47.28 0.20
CA MET A 1 7.82 -45.86 0.03
C MET A 1 6.54 -45.05 0.16
N GLU A 2 6.27 -44.48 1.32
CA GLU A 2 5.14 -43.57 1.52
C GLU A 2 5.52 -42.19 0.97
N THR A 3 4.80 -41.76 -0.06
CA THR A 3 4.89 -40.41 -0.60
C THR A 3 4.32 -39.47 0.46
N LYS A 4 5.21 -38.81 1.21
CA LYS A 4 4.82 -37.69 2.09
C LYS A 4 4.11 -36.66 1.22
N MET A 5 2.79 -36.50 1.38
CA MET A 5 2.08 -35.38 0.81
C MET A 5 2.72 -34.12 1.38
N VAL A 6 3.46 -33.39 0.54
CA VAL A 6 3.92 -32.05 0.86
C VAL A 6 2.67 -31.22 1.01
N SER A 7 2.31 -30.88 2.25
CA SER A 7 1.23 -29.94 2.52
C SER A 7 1.47 -28.70 1.67
N ASN A 8 0.54 -28.38 0.77
CA ASN A 8 0.63 -27.16 -0.01
C ASN A 8 0.79 -26.00 0.99
N PRO A 9 1.87 -25.19 0.93
CA PRO A 9 2.06 -24.13 1.90
C PRO A 9 0.83 -23.24 1.88
N LYS A 10 0.25 -23.01 3.08
CA LYS A 10 -0.97 -22.23 3.24
C LYS A 10 -0.71 -20.85 2.64
N ARG A 11 -1.42 -20.51 1.56
CA ARG A 11 -1.29 -19.21 0.89
C ARG A 11 -1.76 -18.14 1.87
N LEU A 12 -0.86 -17.26 2.29
CA LEU A 12 -1.19 -16.13 3.15
C LEU A 12 -1.59 -14.92 2.32
N HIS A 13 -2.37 -14.02 2.93
CA HIS A 13 -2.70 -12.72 2.37
C HIS A 13 -2.11 -11.65 3.29
N PHE A 14 -1.16 -10.88 2.75
CA PHE A 14 -0.54 -9.76 3.44
C PHE A 14 -1.16 -8.45 3.01
N ILE A 15 -1.41 -7.56 3.97
CA ILE A 15 -1.87 -6.19 3.70
C ILE A 15 -0.78 -5.25 4.18
N LEU A 16 -0.27 -4.44 3.26
CA LEU A 16 0.87 -3.56 3.46
C LEU A 16 0.39 -2.11 3.38
N ILE A 17 0.58 -1.38 4.48
CA ILE A 17 0.08 -0.01 4.66
C ILE A 17 1.29 0.91 4.93
N PRO A 18 2.07 1.29 3.89
CA PRO A 18 3.20 2.19 4.06
C PRO A 18 2.77 3.58 4.52
N LEU A 19 3.63 4.24 5.29
CA LEU A 19 3.58 5.69 5.42
C LEU A 19 3.77 6.35 4.05
N MET A 20 3.04 7.44 3.77
CA MET A 20 3.04 8.17 2.51
C MET A 20 4.31 9.02 2.27
N ALA A 21 5.47 8.38 2.35
CA ALA A 21 6.78 8.97 2.07
C ALA A 21 7.59 8.05 1.16
N GLN A 22 8.38 8.60 0.25
CA GLN A 22 9.14 7.81 -0.73
C GLN A 22 10.03 6.75 -0.07
N GLY A 23 10.64 7.11 1.06
CA GLY A 23 11.49 6.22 1.86
C GLY A 23 10.76 5.01 2.44
N HIS A 24 9.43 5.03 2.54
CA HIS A 24 8.60 3.91 2.97
C HIS A 24 7.92 3.22 1.78
N LEU A 25 7.49 3.99 0.78
CA LEU A 25 6.79 3.48 -0.40
C LEU A 25 7.65 2.49 -1.21
N ILE A 26 8.89 2.86 -1.53
CA ILE A 26 9.77 2.03 -2.35
C ILE A 26 10.08 0.70 -1.66
N PRO A 27 10.53 0.67 -0.39
CA PRO A 27 10.78 -0.60 0.30
C PRO A 27 9.54 -1.47 0.42
N MET A 28 8.34 -0.89 0.64
CA MET A 28 7.12 -1.68 0.77
C MET A 28 6.67 -2.29 -0.57
N VAL A 29 6.97 -1.64 -1.69
CA VAL A 29 6.83 -2.25 -3.03
C VAL A 29 7.80 -3.41 -3.24
N ASP A 30 9.02 -3.34 -2.71
CA ASP A 30 9.96 -4.46 -2.83
C ASP A 30 9.60 -5.61 -1.89
N ILE A 31 9.17 -5.32 -0.67
CA ILE A 31 8.62 -6.30 0.27
C ILE A 31 7.40 -7.00 -0.34
N SER A 32 6.50 -6.27 -1.01
CA SER A 32 5.33 -6.89 -1.66
C SER A 32 5.73 -7.91 -2.73
N LYS A 33 6.75 -7.60 -3.53
CA LYS A 33 7.30 -8.55 -4.52
C LYS A 33 7.95 -9.76 -3.84
N ILE A 34 8.70 -9.56 -2.76
CA ILE A 34 9.35 -10.66 -2.02
C ILE A 34 8.29 -11.62 -1.46
N LEU A 35 7.25 -11.10 -0.81
CA LEU A 35 6.16 -11.89 -0.26
C LEU A 35 5.35 -12.61 -1.36
N ALA A 36 5.06 -11.91 -2.46
CA ALA A 36 4.31 -12.50 -3.58
C ALA A 36 5.10 -13.60 -4.31
N ARG A 37 6.44 -13.48 -4.41
CA ARG A 37 7.30 -14.54 -4.99
C ARG A 37 7.28 -15.83 -4.19
N GLN A 38 6.93 -15.78 -2.91
CA GLN A 38 6.73 -16.95 -2.06
C GLN A 38 5.34 -17.59 -2.25
N GLY A 39 4.54 -17.13 -3.21
CA GLY A 39 3.21 -17.64 -3.53
C GLY A 39 2.06 -16.95 -2.80
N ASN A 40 2.34 -15.94 -1.98
CA ASN A 40 1.33 -15.23 -1.18
C ASN A 40 0.56 -14.18 -2.01
N ILE A 41 -0.61 -13.78 -1.50
CA ILE A 41 -1.33 -12.59 -1.97
C ILE A 41 -0.80 -11.40 -1.19
N VAL A 42 -0.59 -10.26 -1.84
CA VAL A 42 -0.22 -9.02 -1.16
C VAL A 42 -1.14 -7.89 -1.62
N THR A 43 -1.81 -7.19 -0.72
CA THR A 43 -2.51 -5.94 -1.03
C THR A 43 -1.68 -4.76 -0.52
N LEU A 44 -1.34 -3.82 -1.40
CA LEU A 44 -0.76 -2.53 -1.04
C LEU A 44 -1.88 -1.50 -0.91
N VAL A 45 -1.97 -0.89 0.28
CA VAL A 45 -2.91 0.19 0.61
C VAL A 45 -2.17 1.52 0.46
N LEU A 46 -2.59 2.35 -0.48
CA LEU A 46 -1.93 3.62 -0.83
C LEU A 46 -2.94 4.76 -0.95
N THR A 47 -2.46 5.98 -1.10
CA THR A 47 -3.29 7.08 -1.61
C THR A 47 -3.26 7.10 -3.15
N PRO A 48 -4.22 7.72 -3.84
CA PRO A 48 -4.25 7.77 -5.31
C PRO A 48 -2.94 8.25 -5.94
N GLN A 49 -2.33 9.31 -5.41
CA GLN A 49 -1.06 9.83 -5.92
C GLN A 49 0.07 8.81 -5.73
N ASN A 50 0.19 8.19 -4.55
CA ASN A 50 1.23 7.21 -4.28
C ASN A 50 1.04 5.91 -5.08
N ALA A 51 -0.21 5.51 -5.34
CA ALA A 51 -0.51 4.40 -6.24
C ALA A 51 -0.07 4.68 -7.68
N SER A 52 -0.33 5.90 -8.18
CA SER A 52 0.12 6.28 -9.53
C SER A 52 1.64 6.19 -9.71
N ARG A 53 2.42 6.52 -8.66
CA ARG A 53 3.89 6.45 -8.67
C ARG A 53 4.42 5.02 -8.85
N VAL A 54 3.69 4.01 -8.39
CA VAL A 54 4.14 2.60 -8.38
C VAL A 54 3.36 1.72 -9.37
N ALA A 55 2.31 2.24 -10.01
CA ALA A 55 1.39 1.48 -10.86
C ALA A 55 2.12 0.66 -11.93
N LYS A 56 3.02 1.28 -12.69
CA LYS A 56 3.80 0.58 -13.74
C LYS A 56 4.69 -0.53 -13.19
N THR A 57 5.26 -0.33 -11.99
CA THR A 57 6.10 -1.34 -11.33
C THR A 57 5.28 -2.54 -10.87
N ILE A 58 4.09 -2.29 -10.32
CA ILE A 58 3.17 -3.36 -9.91
C ILE A 58 2.56 -4.07 -11.12
N GLU A 59 2.21 -3.33 -12.18
CA GLU A 59 1.70 -3.90 -13.43
C GLU A 59 2.70 -4.89 -14.03
N ARG A 60 3.97 -4.49 -14.18
CA ARG A 60 5.03 -5.41 -14.63
C ARG A 60 5.20 -6.62 -13.72
N ALA A 61 5.10 -6.43 -12.40
CA ALA A 61 5.18 -7.54 -11.46
C ALA A 61 4.03 -8.56 -11.67
N ARG A 62 2.82 -8.08 -12.01
CA ARG A 62 1.68 -8.93 -12.35
C ARG A 62 1.83 -9.59 -13.73
N SER A 63 2.11 -8.81 -14.77
CA SER A 63 2.13 -9.30 -16.16
C SER A 63 3.34 -10.16 -16.47
N ASP A 64 4.53 -9.75 -16.05
CA ASP A 64 5.79 -10.35 -16.49
C ASP A 64 6.22 -11.48 -15.54
N SER A 65 5.85 -11.38 -14.26
CA SER A 65 6.26 -12.32 -13.21
C SER A 65 5.10 -13.08 -12.56
N GLY A 66 3.85 -12.82 -12.97
CA GLY A 66 2.67 -13.50 -12.41
C GLY A 66 2.40 -13.22 -10.92
N LEU A 67 3.00 -12.17 -10.35
CA LEU A 67 2.90 -11.90 -8.91
C LEU A 67 1.52 -11.38 -8.53
N GLN A 68 1.00 -11.90 -7.41
CA GLN A 68 -0.35 -11.65 -6.92
C GLN A 68 -0.36 -10.45 -5.97
N ILE A 69 -0.13 -9.26 -6.54
CA ILE A 69 -0.05 -8.00 -5.78
C ILE A 69 -1.24 -7.12 -6.12
N ASN A 70 -2.17 -6.88 -5.20
CA ASN A 70 -3.31 -5.97 -5.34
C ASN A 70 -2.92 -4.54 -4.94
N LEU A 71 -3.62 -3.56 -5.52
CA LEU A 71 -3.50 -2.14 -5.15
C LEU A 71 -4.88 -1.65 -4.76
N VAL A 72 -4.98 -1.08 -3.56
CA VAL A 72 -6.19 -0.42 -3.05
C VAL A 72 -5.83 1.01 -2.68
N THR A 73 -6.71 1.95 -3.01
CA THR A 73 -6.47 3.38 -2.80
C THR A 73 -7.47 3.99 -1.85
N PHE A 74 -6.98 4.77 -0.88
CA PHE A 74 -7.80 5.60 0.00
C PHE A 74 -7.40 7.08 -0.18
N PRO A 75 -8.31 7.94 -0.63
CA PRO A 75 -8.01 9.37 -0.75
C PRO A 75 -7.96 10.02 0.63
N ILE A 76 -7.00 10.93 0.84
CA ILE A 76 -6.99 11.79 2.03
C ILE A 76 -7.79 13.07 1.78
N ALA A 77 -8.44 13.59 2.82
CA ALA A 77 -9.27 14.80 2.74
C ALA A 77 -8.43 16.10 2.76
N TYR A 78 -7.41 16.22 1.92
CA TYR A 78 -6.40 17.29 2.02
C TYR A 78 -7.00 18.72 2.05
N LYS A 79 -8.09 18.98 1.34
CA LYS A 79 -8.76 20.29 1.33
C LYS A 79 -9.36 20.66 2.69
N GLU A 80 -9.93 19.70 3.40
CA GLU A 80 -10.62 19.91 4.67
C GLU A 80 -9.65 20.26 5.80
N PHE A 81 -8.40 19.77 5.71
CA PHE A 81 -7.32 20.06 6.64
C PHE A 81 -6.47 21.27 6.23
N GLY A 82 -6.86 21.98 5.17
CA GLY A 82 -6.12 23.14 4.66
C GLY A 82 -4.73 22.79 4.12
N LEU A 83 -4.57 21.59 3.59
CA LEU A 83 -3.38 21.16 2.85
C LEU A 83 -3.49 21.60 1.38
N PRO A 84 -2.35 21.83 0.71
CA PRO A 84 -2.33 22.11 -0.73
C PRO A 84 -2.97 20.99 -1.55
N GLU A 85 -3.40 21.34 -2.76
CA GLU A 85 -3.94 20.35 -3.70
C GLU A 85 -2.91 19.26 -4.01
N ASN A 86 -3.36 18.00 -4.04
CA ASN A 86 -2.52 16.82 -4.29
C ASN A 86 -1.38 16.62 -3.27
N CYS A 87 -1.51 17.17 -2.07
CA CYS A 87 -0.53 16.97 -0.99
C CYS A 87 -0.77 15.63 -0.28
N GLU A 88 -0.61 14.51 -0.99
CA GLU A 88 -0.80 13.16 -0.43
C GLU A 88 0.50 12.48 -0.01
N THR A 89 1.62 13.19 -0.05
CA THR A 89 2.92 12.67 0.37
C THR A 89 3.70 13.68 1.19
N LEU A 90 4.41 13.16 2.19
CA LEU A 90 5.36 13.94 2.98
C LEU A 90 6.51 14.50 2.13
N ASP A 91 6.80 13.87 0.99
CA ASP A 91 7.88 14.31 0.08
C ASP A 91 7.61 15.69 -0.55
N THR A 92 6.33 16.05 -0.73
CA THR A 92 5.90 17.28 -1.41
C THR A 92 5.29 18.31 -0.44
N LEU A 93 5.42 18.07 0.87
CA LEU A 93 4.85 18.96 1.88
C LEU A 93 5.59 20.31 1.87
N PRO A 94 4.92 21.45 1.61
CA PRO A 94 5.62 22.73 1.40
C PRO A 94 6.32 23.30 2.63
N SER A 95 5.86 22.95 3.84
CA SER A 95 6.44 23.39 5.10
C SER A 95 6.22 22.35 6.19
N LYS A 96 7.14 22.29 7.16
CA LYS A 96 7.00 21.45 8.37
C LYS A 96 5.79 21.84 9.22
N ASP A 97 5.32 23.09 9.14
CA ASP A 97 4.14 23.54 9.89
C ASP A 97 2.84 22.84 9.43
N LEU A 98 2.84 22.26 8.23
CA LEU A 98 1.73 21.48 7.70
C LEU A 98 1.77 20.00 8.13
N LEU A 99 2.82 19.56 8.83
CA LEU A 99 3.01 18.16 9.18
C LEU A 99 1.88 17.65 10.08
N ARG A 100 1.45 18.47 11.06
CA ARG A 100 0.35 18.09 11.94
C ARG A 100 -0.95 17.91 11.15
N LYS A 101 -1.29 18.89 10.31
CA LYS A 101 -2.46 18.84 9.41
C LYS A 101 -2.43 17.64 8.46
N PHE A 102 -1.24 17.26 7.98
CA PHE A 102 -1.06 16.07 7.16
C PHE A 102 -1.44 14.80 7.92
N PHE A 103 -0.94 14.64 9.15
CA PHE A 103 -1.29 13.48 9.97
C PHE A 103 -2.76 13.49 10.41
N ASP A 104 -3.33 14.65 10.74
CA ASP A 104 -4.77 14.77 11.03
C ASP A 104 -5.61 14.30 9.82
N ALA A 105 -5.22 14.66 8.59
CA ALA A 105 -5.89 14.19 7.37
C ALA A 105 -5.70 12.69 7.09
N VAL A 106 -4.61 12.08 7.58
CA VAL A 106 -4.34 10.65 7.47
C VAL A 106 -5.13 9.85 8.51
N GLU A 107 -5.38 10.42 9.69
CA GLU A 107 -6.21 9.80 10.73
C GLU A 107 -7.64 9.50 10.23
N GLU A 108 -8.19 10.34 9.34
CA GLU A 108 -9.49 10.10 8.67
C GLU A 108 -9.53 8.81 7.82
N LEU A 109 -8.37 8.21 7.51
CA LEU A 109 -8.33 6.93 6.82
C LEU A 109 -8.62 5.74 7.73
N GLN A 110 -8.64 5.92 9.06
CA GLN A 110 -8.78 4.82 10.01
C GLN A 110 -10.08 4.03 9.77
N GLU A 111 -11.23 4.69 9.83
CA GLU A 111 -12.54 4.03 9.70
C GLU A 111 -12.74 3.33 8.34
N PRO A 112 -12.46 3.96 7.17
CA PRO A 112 -12.59 3.26 5.90
C PRO A 112 -11.57 2.14 5.74
N LEU A 113 -10.38 2.25 6.33
CA LEU A 113 -9.38 1.19 6.33
C LEU A 113 -9.80 0.01 7.21
N GLU A 114 -10.32 0.25 8.41
CA GLU A 114 -10.83 -0.79 9.31
C GLU A 114 -11.95 -1.59 8.65
N ARG A 115 -12.94 -0.92 8.03
CA ARG A 115 -13.98 -1.59 7.25
C ARG A 115 -13.42 -2.46 6.13
N PHE A 116 -12.43 -1.94 5.39
CA PHE A 116 -11.78 -2.72 4.34
C PHE A 116 -11.11 -3.97 4.90
N LEU A 117 -10.44 -3.87 6.07
CA LEU A 117 -9.77 -4.99 6.73
C LEU A 117 -10.75 -6.06 7.23
N GLU A 118 -11.95 -5.69 7.65
CA GLU A 118 -13.00 -6.63 8.07
C GLU A 118 -13.52 -7.50 6.91
N GLU A 119 -13.35 -7.06 5.66
CA GLU A 119 -13.78 -7.76 4.45
C GLU A 119 -12.71 -8.70 3.85
N GLN A 120 -11.52 -8.82 4.46
CA GLN A 120 -10.37 -9.56 3.91
C GLN A 120 -10.30 -11.03 4.35
#